data_AF-A0A7Y3ES23-F1
#
_entry.id   AF-A0A7Y3ES23-F1
#
_cell.length_a   1.000
_cell.length_b   1.000
_cell.length_c   1.000
_cell.angle_alpha   90.00
_cell.angle_beta   90.00
_cell.angle_gamma   90.00
#
_symmetry.space_group_name_H-M   'P 1'
#
loop_
_entity.id
_entity.type
_entity.pdbx_description
1 polymer ?
#
loop_
_entity_poly.entity_id
_entity_poly.type
_entity_poly.pdbx_seq_one_letter_code
_entity_poly.pdbx_strand_id
1 'polypeptide(L)'
;MKRGEKKEVEFVFTNTGKADLLIEFVTSCKCTSLNWPREPILPGESGRISVVYDSTDQPIGPLKKTVDIIANTEPIVVEAFFEVVIQR
;
A
#
# COMPACT_ATOMS: atom_id res chain seq x y z
N MET A 1 -11.58 -12.19 -6.77
CA MET A 1 -10.74 -12.33 -7.96
C MET A 1 -10.51 -13.80 -8.23
N LYS A 2 -10.32 -14.19 -9.48
CA LYS A 2 -9.91 -15.55 -9.84
C LYS A 2 -8.41 -15.69 -9.68
N ARG A 3 -7.94 -16.90 -9.39
CA ARG A 3 -6.51 -17.19 -9.32
C ARG A 3 -5.83 -16.84 -10.66
N GLY A 4 -4.66 -16.21 -10.58
CA GLY A 4 -3.89 -15.75 -11.75
C GLY A 4 -4.23 -14.34 -12.21
N GLU A 5 -5.27 -13.72 -11.63
CA GLU A 5 -5.55 -12.30 -11.87
C GLU A 5 -4.58 -11.42 -11.07
N LYS A 6 -4.33 -10.23 -11.62
CA LYS A 6 -3.74 -9.10 -10.92
C LYS A 6 -4.82 -8.09 -10.59
N LYS A 7 -4.78 -7.53 -9.38
CA LYS A 7 -5.70 -6.49 -8.94
C LYS A 7 -4.93 -5.28 -8.44
N GLU A 8 -5.26 -4.11 -8.96
CA GLU A 8 -4.74 -2.84 -8.45
C GLU A 8 -5.60 -2.34 -7.29
N VAL A 9 -4.94 -1.83 -6.25
CA VAL A 9 -5.52 -1.20 -5.07
C VAL A 9 -4.75 0.08 -4.82
N GLU A 10 -5.47 1.16 -4.52
CA GLU A 10 -4.87 2.45 -4.30
C GLU A 10 -5.22 3.00 -2.94
N PHE A 11 -4.20 3.51 -2.25
CA PHE A 11 -4.35 4.23 -0.99
C PHE A 11 -4.03 5.70 -1.25
N VAL A 12 -5.04 6.55 -1.13
CA VAL A 12 -4.87 8.01 -1.17
C VAL A 12 -4.70 8.51 0.26
N PHE A 13 -3.72 9.37 0.47
CA PHE A 13 -3.44 9.96 1.78
C PHE A 13 -3.21 11.47 1.63
N THR A 14 -3.29 12.19 2.75
CA THR A 14 -2.99 13.62 2.84
C THR A 14 -1.97 13.85 3.93
N ASN A 15 -0.96 14.68 3.69
CA ASN A 15 -0.07 15.15 4.74
C ASN A 15 -0.82 16.16 5.62
N THR A 16 -1.28 15.69 6.79
CA THR A 16 -1.96 16.54 7.79
C THR A 16 -0.99 17.18 8.78
N GLY A 17 0.31 16.97 8.60
CA GLY A 17 1.38 17.53 9.42
C GLY A 17 1.69 18.99 9.10
N LYS A 18 2.76 19.49 9.73
CA LYS A 18 3.26 20.86 9.56
C LYS A 18 4.60 20.94 8.82
N ALA A 19 5.17 19.80 8.48
CA ALA A 19 6.42 19.66 7.75
C ALA A 19 6.19 18.73 6.56
N ASP A 20 7.13 18.76 5.60
CA ASP A 20 7.08 17.88 4.44
C ASP A 20 7.10 16.42 4.88
N LEU A 21 6.17 15.65 4.31
CA LEU A 21 6.06 14.22 4.54
C LEU A 21 6.99 13.49 3.57
N LEU A 22 7.88 12.68 4.12
CA LEU A 22 8.83 11.85 3.41
C LEU A 22 8.50 10.38 3.69
N ILE A 23 8.11 9.65 2.64
CA ILE A 23 7.90 8.21 2.71
C ILE A 23 9.22 7.53 2.32
N GLU A 24 9.89 6.96 3.32
CA GLU A 24 11.19 6.31 3.14
C GLU A 24 11.02 4.97 2.42
N PHE A 25 10.13 4.12 2.94
CA PHE A 25 9.86 2.80 2.40
C PHE A 25 8.39 2.43 2.50
N VAL A 26 7.93 1.67 1.51
CA VAL A 26 6.66 0.95 1.56
C VAL A 26 6.97 -0.52 1.33
N THR A 27 6.48 -1.38 2.21
CA THR A 27 6.74 -2.83 2.13
C THR A 27 5.47 -3.64 2.33
N SER A 28 5.44 -4.84 1.76
CA SER A 28 4.30 -5.76 1.81
C SER A 28 4.80 -7.17 1.44
N CYS A 29 3.89 -8.12 1.20
CA CYS A 29 4.27 -9.45 0.72
C CYS A 29 4.94 -9.37 -0.66
N LYS A 30 5.80 -10.35 -0.98
CA LYS A 30 6.33 -10.55 -2.35
C LYS A 30 5.26 -10.68 -3.45
N CYS A 31 4.01 -10.91 -3.06
CA CYS A 31 2.85 -10.99 -3.94
C CYS A 31 2.29 -9.62 -4.36
N THR A 32 2.89 -8.52 -3.94
CA THR A 32 2.51 -7.17 -4.35
C THR A 32 3.66 -6.46 -5.07
N SER A 33 3.30 -5.68 -6.08
CA SER A 33 4.16 -4.62 -6.62
C SER A 33 3.69 -3.29 -6.05
N LEU A 34 4.62 -2.45 -5.63
CA LEU A 34 4.33 -1.21 -4.90
C LEU A 34 4.87 -0.02 -5.68
N ASN A 35 4.08 1.04 -5.76
CA ASN A 35 4.50 2.34 -6.26
C ASN A 35 4.03 3.43 -5.30
N TRP A 36 4.93 4.35 -4.96
CA TRP A 36 4.66 5.45 -4.03
C TRP A 36 5.52 6.67 -4.37
N PRO A 37 5.14 7.87 -3.90
CA PRO A 37 5.88 9.09 -4.20
C PRO A 37 7.27 9.04 -3.55
N ARG A 38 8.28 9.50 -4.30
CA ARG A 38 9.67 9.65 -3.79
C ARG A 38 10.02 11.09 -3.48
N GLU A 39 9.20 12.01 -3.95
CA GLU A 39 9.31 13.43 -3.65
C GLU A 39 8.61 13.76 -2.33
N PRO A 40 9.05 14.80 -1.62
CA PRO A 40 8.37 15.26 -0.42
C PRO A 40 6.93 15.69 -0.72
N ILE A 41 5.99 15.33 0.16
CA ILE A 41 4.59 15.73 0.08
C ILE A 41 4.38 16.91 1.03
N LEU A 42 4.04 18.08 0.52
CA LEU A 42 3.94 19.30 1.33
C LEU A 42 2.76 19.24 2.31
N PRO A 43 2.75 20.04 3.39
CA PRO A 43 1.61 20.15 4.29
C PRO A 43 0.31 20.48 3.54
N GLY A 44 -0.72 19.65 3.75
CA GLY A 44 -2.03 19.77 3.10
C GLY A 44 -2.14 19.09 1.73
N GLU A 45 -1.02 18.65 1.14
CA GLU A 45 -1.05 17.93 -0.14
C GLU A 45 -1.38 16.45 0.02
N SER A 46 -1.89 15.86 -1.06
CA SER A 46 -2.25 14.45 -1.13
C SER A 46 -1.29 13.66 -2.01
N GLY A 47 -1.05 12.40 -1.62
CA GLY A 47 -0.31 11.43 -2.41
C GLY A 47 -1.10 10.13 -2.59
N ARG A 48 -0.56 9.24 -3.42
CA ARG A 48 -1.13 7.91 -3.65
C ARG A 48 -0.07 6.82 -3.53
N ILE A 49 -0.45 5.69 -2.93
CA ILE A 49 0.31 4.45 -2.96
C ILE A 49 -0.50 3.45 -3.80
N SER A 50 0.04 3.02 -4.93
CA SER A 50 -0.56 1.98 -5.77
C SER A 50 0.06 0.62 -5.43
N VAL A 51 -0.81 -0.38 -5.29
CA VAL A 51 -0.48 -1.75 -4.93
C VAL A 51 -1.10 -2.67 -5.98
N VAL A 52 -0.27 -3.36 -6.73
CA VAL A 52 -0.73 -4.41 -7.65
C VAL A 52 -0.53 -5.76 -6.98
N TYR A 53 -1.63 -6.39 -6.60
CA TYR A 53 -1.65 -7.73 -6.00
C TYR A 53 -1.75 -8.81 -7.07
N ASP A 54 -0.80 -9.75 -7.06
CA ASP A 54 -0.76 -10.92 -7.94
C ASP A 54 -1.25 -12.17 -7.19
N SER A 55 -2.34 -12.76 -7.69
CA SER A 55 -2.97 -13.93 -7.08
C SER A 55 -2.48 -15.29 -7.62
N THR A 56 -1.53 -15.30 -8.56
CA THR A 56 -1.08 -16.52 -9.27
C THR A 56 -0.69 -17.64 -8.31
N ASP A 57 0.16 -17.34 -7.32
CA ASP A 57 0.69 -18.31 -6.37
C ASP A 57 0.08 -18.19 -4.97
N GLN A 58 -1.18 -17.72 -4.89
CA GLN A 58 -1.84 -17.41 -3.63
C GLN A 58 -2.94 -18.44 -3.28
N PRO A 59 -3.17 -18.73 -1.98
CA PRO A 59 -4.21 -19.67 -1.56
C PRO A 59 -5.61 -19.16 -1.93
N ILE A 60 -6.54 -20.10 -2.20
CA ILE A 60 -7.97 -19.79 -2.39
C ILE A 60 -8.57 -19.39 -1.05
N GLY A 61 -9.55 -18.48 -1.07
CA GLY A 61 -10.27 -18.00 0.09
C GLY A 61 -10.02 -16.51 0.40
N PRO A 62 -10.53 -16.03 1.55
CA PRO A 62 -10.29 -14.68 2.01
C PRO A 62 -8.86 -14.52 2.51
N LEU A 63 -8.20 -13.44 2.10
CA LEU A 63 -6.87 -13.05 2.54
C LEU A 63 -6.85 -11.57 2.88
N LYS A 64 -6.23 -11.24 4.01
CA LYS A 64 -5.86 -9.88 4.38
C LYS A 64 -4.41 -9.64 4.00
N LYS A 65 -4.13 -8.52 3.34
CA LYS A 65 -2.80 -8.10 2.94
C LYS A 65 -2.49 -6.76 3.60
N THR A 66 -1.36 -6.71 4.29
CA THR A 66 -0.85 -5.51 4.97
C THR A 66 0.19 -4.83 4.09
N VAL A 67 0.21 -3.51 4.16
CA VAL A 67 1.17 -2.62 3.52
C VAL A 67 1.70 -1.70 4.61
N ASP A 68 2.98 -1.82 4.91
CA ASP A 68 3.63 -1.00 5.94
C ASP A 68 4.26 0.21 5.25
N ILE A 69 3.89 1.40 5.73
CA ILE A 69 4.42 2.68 5.27
C ILE A 69 5.36 3.20 6.36
N ILE A 70 6.63 3.34 6.02
CA ILE A 70 7.68 3.90 6.89
C ILE A 70 7.93 5.33 6.44
N ALA A 71 7.69 6.29 7.33
CA ALA A 71 7.79 7.71 7.04
C ALA A 71 8.31 8.50 8.24
N ASN A 72 8.60 9.79 8.04
CA ASN A 72 8.96 10.73 9.10
C ASN A 72 7.74 11.16 9.96
N THR A 73 6.94 10.19 10.38
CA THR A 73 5.73 10.36 11.20
C THR A 73 5.91 9.80 12.61
N GLU A 74 4.97 10.09 13.51
CA GLU A 74 4.84 9.45 14.81
C GLU A 74 3.45 8.81 14.89
N PRO A 75 3.33 7.47 14.86
CA PRO A 75 4.42 6.48 14.77
C PRO A 75 5.16 6.49 13.41
N ILE A 76 6.40 5.99 13.42
CA ILE A 76 7.24 5.87 12.21
C ILE A 76 6.62 4.90 11.19
N VAL A 77 5.91 3.88 11.67
CA VAL A 77 5.24 2.87 10.84
C VAL A 77 3.74 3.09 10.88
N VAL A 78 3.14 3.28 9.71
CA VAL A 78 1.69 3.32 9.51
C VAL A 78 1.29 2.12 8.67
N GLU A 79 0.31 1.35 9.14
CA GLU A 79 -0.19 0.18 8.43
C GLU A 79 -1.45 0.52 7.63
N ALA A 80 -1.44 0.18 6.34
CA ALA A 80 -2.64 0.05 5.53
C ALA A 80 -2.92 -1.43 5.25
N PHE A 81 -4.17 -1.79 5.02
CA PHE A 81 -4.50 -3.16 4.63
C PHE A 81 -5.66 -3.21 3.64
N PHE A 82 -5.70 -4.30 2.89
CA PHE A 82 -6.82 -4.62 2.01
C PHE A 82 -7.16 -6.10 2.09
N GLU A 83 -8.42 -6.42 1.78
CA GLU A 83 -8.91 -7.78 1.72
C GLU A 83 -9.15 -8.20 0.27
N VAL A 84 -8.82 -9.46 -0.01
CA VAL A 84 -9.09 -10.09 -1.29
C VAL A 84 -9.70 -11.46 -1.03
N VAL A 85 -10.66 -11.84 -1.86
CA VAL A 85 -11.19 -13.20 -1.90
C VAL A 85 -10.76 -13.82 -3.21
N ILE A 86 -9.91 -14.85 -3.13
CA ILE A 86 -9.46 -15.61 -4.30
C ILE A 86 -10.40 -16.79 -4.48
N GLN A 87 -10.98 -16.91 -5.67
CA GLN A 87 -11.82 -18.02 -6.07
C GLN A 87 -11.06 -18.92 -7.06
N ARG A 88 -11.59 -20.13 -7.27
CA ARG A 88 -11.07 -21.04 -8.30
C ARG A 88 -11.18 -20.42 -9.69
#